data_AF-A0A8S3IEN7-F1
#
_entry.id   AF-A0A8S3IEN7-F1
#
_cell.length_a   1.000
_cell.length_b   1.000
_cell.length_c   1.000
_cell.angle_alpha   90.00
_cell.angle_beta   90.00
_cell.angle_gamma   90.00
#
_symmetry.space_group_name_H-M   'P 1'
#
loop_
_entity.id
_entity.type
_entity.pdbx_description
1 polymer ?
#
loop_
_entity_poly.entity_id
_entity_poly.type
_entity_poly.pdbx_seq_one_letter_code
_entity_poly.pdbx_strand_id
1 'polypeptide(L)'
;LDVINYHAFEKTDYPLILCIEIQCSISQQELVAQLLVEKFGEKLFLHYILLTKDINTNSDKNRSLPSPNDLRGKIIIKSKKLPPCFPNENNKEYGEIIDDADCYEVTRRRSRKESNSKKHRKLSRAFSDLVCLLRSAPFEDFNTAFNEQQSDQICTFSENAGLRLATSDAEEFINYNKRFISRVTPGTWRVDSSNLNPQDFWNVGCQMG
;
A
#
# COMPACT_ATOMS: atom_id res chain seq x y z
N LEU A 1 -4.40 -13.02 -14.52
CA LEU A 1 -4.30 -11.61 -14.95
C LEU A 1 -5.22 -11.30 -16.13
N ASP A 2 -5.37 -12.21 -17.10
CA ASP A 2 -6.24 -12.02 -18.27
C ASP A 2 -7.71 -11.74 -17.90
N VAL A 3 -8.26 -12.49 -16.95
CA VAL A 3 -9.63 -12.29 -16.45
C VAL A 3 -9.81 -10.89 -15.85
N ILE A 4 -8.83 -10.42 -15.08
CA ILE A 4 -8.85 -9.06 -14.50
C ILE A 4 -8.80 -8.04 -15.64
N ASN A 5 -7.89 -8.19 -16.61
CA ASN A 5 -7.77 -7.24 -17.72
C ASN A 5 -9.06 -7.13 -18.54
N TYR A 6 -9.76 -8.25 -18.72
CA TYR A 6 -11.02 -8.31 -19.46
C TYR A 6 -12.16 -7.62 -18.69
N HIS A 7 -12.33 -7.91 -17.39
CA HIS A 7 -13.47 -7.41 -16.60
C HIS A 7 -13.22 -6.10 -15.83
N ALA A 8 -11.97 -5.61 -15.74
CA ALA A 8 -11.58 -4.50 -14.86
C ALA A 8 -12.47 -3.25 -15.01
N PHE A 9 -12.92 -2.95 -16.23
CA PHE A 9 -13.68 -1.74 -16.53
C PHE A 9 -15.01 -2.00 -17.23
N GLU A 10 -15.58 -3.20 -17.09
CA GLU A 10 -16.84 -3.56 -17.78
C GLU A 10 -18.06 -2.85 -17.19
N LYS A 11 -18.07 -2.66 -15.86
CA LYS A 11 -19.19 -2.04 -15.13
C LYS A 11 -18.90 -0.62 -14.64
N THR A 12 -17.63 -0.27 -14.52
CA THR A 12 -17.18 1.02 -13.99
C THR A 12 -15.89 1.40 -14.69
N ASP A 13 -15.72 2.67 -15.05
CA ASP A 13 -14.50 3.21 -15.63
C ASP A 13 -13.53 3.76 -14.57
N TYR A 14 -13.93 3.73 -13.29
CA TYR A 14 -13.09 4.16 -12.17
C TYR A 14 -11.89 3.24 -11.92
N PRO A 15 -10.82 3.74 -11.27
CA PRO A 15 -9.58 2.98 -11.09
C PRO A 15 -9.75 1.69 -10.31
N LEU A 16 -9.02 0.66 -10.72
CA LEU A 16 -8.92 -0.62 -10.03
C LEU A 16 -7.61 -0.70 -9.23
N ILE A 17 -7.69 -0.91 -7.93
CA ILE A 17 -6.51 -1.13 -7.08
C ILE A 17 -6.30 -2.64 -6.90
N LEU A 18 -5.13 -3.14 -7.32
CA LEU A 18 -4.70 -4.52 -7.09
C LEU A 18 -3.71 -4.57 -5.94
N CYS A 19 -4.14 -5.10 -4.80
CA CYS A 19 -3.27 -5.40 -3.67
C CYS A 19 -2.53 -6.72 -3.91
N ILE A 20 -1.23 -6.66 -4.21
CA ILE A 20 -0.41 -7.84 -4.49
C ILE A 20 0.51 -8.13 -3.30
N GLU A 21 0.35 -9.31 -2.72
CA GLU A 21 1.25 -9.87 -1.71
C GLU A 21 2.26 -10.81 -2.37
N ILE A 22 3.52 -10.36 -2.44
CA ILE A 22 4.60 -11.15 -3.04
C ILE A 22 5.26 -12.03 -2.00
N GLN A 23 5.25 -13.34 -2.27
CA GLN A 23 5.95 -14.34 -1.45
C GLN A 23 6.86 -15.26 -2.28
N CYS A 24 7.09 -14.93 -3.55
CA CYS A 24 7.86 -15.71 -4.49
C CYS A 24 9.34 -15.28 -4.58
N SER A 25 10.18 -16.08 -5.24
CA SER A 25 11.62 -15.78 -5.45
C SER A 25 11.84 -14.58 -6.37
N ILE A 26 13.03 -13.97 -6.36
CA ILE A 26 13.33 -12.79 -7.20
C ILE A 26 13.06 -13.03 -8.69
N SER A 27 13.50 -14.17 -9.24
CA SER A 27 13.24 -14.52 -10.64
C SER A 27 11.74 -14.66 -10.94
N GLN A 28 10.95 -15.16 -9.99
CA GLN A 28 9.49 -15.23 -10.12
C GLN A 28 8.84 -13.84 -9.99
N GLN A 29 9.38 -12.96 -9.14
CA GLN A 29 8.90 -11.57 -9.01
C GLN A 29 9.10 -10.79 -10.31
N GLU A 30 10.24 -10.99 -10.99
CA GLU A 30 10.50 -10.41 -12.31
C GLU A 30 9.52 -10.92 -13.36
N LEU A 31 9.24 -12.24 -13.37
CA LEU A 31 8.22 -12.80 -14.25
C LEU A 31 6.83 -12.20 -13.96
N VAL A 32 6.45 -12.03 -12.70
CA VAL A 32 5.20 -11.36 -12.33
C VAL A 32 5.19 -9.92 -12.83
N ALA A 33 6.28 -9.18 -12.68
CA ALA A 33 6.39 -7.81 -13.18
C ALA A 33 6.21 -7.75 -14.70
N GLN A 34 6.87 -8.64 -15.44
CA GLN A 34 6.71 -8.76 -16.90
C GLN A 34 5.27 -9.08 -17.29
N LEU A 35 4.63 -10.05 -16.63
CA LEU A 35 3.25 -10.42 -16.88
C LEU A 35 2.27 -9.27 -16.58
N LEU A 36 2.51 -8.47 -15.53
CA LEU A 36 1.67 -7.30 -15.24
C LEU A 36 1.77 -6.26 -16.35
N VAL A 37 2.98 -5.97 -16.83
CA VAL A 37 3.20 -5.03 -17.94
C VAL A 37 2.61 -5.56 -19.23
N GLU A 38 2.84 -6.83 -19.57
CA GLU A 38 2.33 -7.47 -20.78
C GLU A 38 0.80 -7.50 -20.79
N LYS A 39 0.17 -7.92 -19.68
CA LYS A 39 -1.28 -8.15 -19.64
C LYS A 39 -2.08 -6.87 -19.47
N PHE A 40 -1.58 -5.92 -18.69
CA PHE A 40 -2.32 -4.68 -18.43
C PHE A 40 -1.93 -3.54 -19.37
N GLY A 41 -0.72 -3.55 -19.93
CA GLY A 41 -0.27 -2.56 -20.93
C GLY A 41 -0.55 -1.13 -20.48
N GLU A 42 -1.26 -0.38 -21.32
CA GLU A 42 -1.62 1.03 -21.05
C GLU A 42 -2.58 1.24 -19.88
N LYS A 43 -3.32 0.19 -19.46
CA LYS A 43 -4.18 0.24 -18.28
C LYS A 43 -3.34 0.27 -17.01
N LEU A 44 -2.12 -0.23 -17.01
CA LEU A 44 -1.25 -0.21 -15.84
C LEU A 44 -0.78 1.23 -15.55
N PHE A 45 -1.00 1.70 -14.32
CA PHE A 45 -0.57 3.03 -13.90
C PHE A 45 0.90 3.04 -13.50
N LEU A 46 1.76 3.57 -14.37
CA LEU A 46 3.21 3.69 -14.15
C LEU A 46 3.71 5.13 -13.96
N HIS A 47 2.86 6.12 -14.24
CA HIS A 47 3.30 7.50 -14.52
C HIS A 47 3.10 8.49 -13.35
N TYR A 48 3.15 8.02 -12.11
CA TYR A 48 2.99 8.94 -10.97
C TYR A 48 4.17 9.93 -10.87
N ILE A 49 5.40 9.45 -11.07
CA ILE A 49 6.62 10.26 -10.88
C ILE A 49 6.76 11.36 -11.95
N LEU A 50 6.29 11.12 -13.17
CA LEU A 50 6.46 12.06 -14.28
C LEU A 50 5.42 13.19 -14.26
N LEU A 51 4.18 12.94 -13.80
CA LEU A 51 3.23 14.01 -13.47
C LEU A 51 3.77 14.97 -12.40
N THR A 52 4.76 14.52 -11.61
CA THR A 52 5.33 15.29 -10.49
C THR A 52 6.67 15.97 -10.80
N LYS A 53 7.29 15.72 -11.97
CA LYS A 53 8.58 16.35 -12.33
C LYS A 53 8.46 17.79 -12.81
N ASP A 54 7.28 18.21 -13.29
CA ASP A 54 7.08 19.59 -13.77
C ASP A 54 6.90 20.62 -12.64
N ILE A 55 6.86 20.18 -11.37
CA ILE A 55 6.65 21.08 -10.22
C ILE A 55 7.93 21.12 -9.36
N ASN A 56 8.90 21.92 -9.83
CA ASN A 56 10.07 22.38 -9.07
C ASN A 56 9.65 23.35 -7.94
N THR A 57 8.89 22.90 -6.95
CA THR A 57 8.70 23.65 -5.71
C THR A 57 8.80 22.73 -4.50
N ASN A 58 9.60 23.15 -3.53
CA ASN A 58 9.90 22.56 -2.22
C ASN A 58 8.67 22.36 -1.29
N SER A 59 7.55 21.87 -1.83
CA SER A 59 6.27 21.64 -1.12
C SER A 59 5.83 20.18 -1.16
N ASP A 60 6.79 19.25 -1.15
CA ASP A 60 6.57 17.80 -1.24
C ASP A 60 5.61 17.23 -0.18
N LYS A 61 5.40 17.93 0.94
CA LYS A 61 4.52 17.45 2.03
C LYS A 61 3.02 17.59 1.76
N ASN A 62 2.59 18.38 0.77
CA ASN A 62 1.17 18.66 0.52
C ASN A 62 0.69 18.24 -0.88
N ARG A 63 1.34 17.26 -1.53
CA ARG A 63 0.81 16.70 -2.78
C ARG A 63 -0.43 15.87 -2.49
N SER A 64 -1.59 16.27 -2.99
CA SER A 64 -2.81 15.47 -2.87
C SER A 64 -2.79 14.28 -3.83
N LEU A 65 -3.43 13.18 -3.44
CA LEU A 65 -3.67 12.06 -4.35
C LEU A 65 -4.45 12.52 -5.59
N PRO A 66 -4.19 11.94 -6.78
CA PRO A 66 -5.00 12.21 -7.96
C PRO A 66 -6.45 11.80 -7.72
N SER A 67 -7.39 12.50 -8.35
CA SER A 67 -8.80 12.18 -8.17
C SER A 67 -9.12 10.85 -8.86
N PRO A 68 -10.18 10.14 -8.45
CA PRO A 68 -10.64 8.94 -9.16
C PRO A 68 -10.96 9.21 -10.64
N ASN A 69 -11.34 10.44 -10.99
CA ASN A 69 -11.62 10.85 -12.37
C ASN A 69 -10.35 10.91 -13.24
N ASP A 70 -9.21 11.28 -12.65
CA ASP A 70 -7.92 11.37 -13.35
C ASP A 70 -7.32 9.97 -13.60
N LEU A 71 -7.75 8.98 -12.82
CA LEU A 71 -7.27 7.60 -12.87
C LEU A 71 -8.25 6.65 -13.58
N ARG A 72 -9.16 7.18 -14.40
CA ARG A 72 -10.11 6.33 -15.14
C ARG A 72 -9.42 5.35 -16.08
N GLY A 73 -9.92 4.13 -16.10
CA GLY A 73 -9.38 3.03 -16.89
C GLY A 73 -7.98 2.58 -16.45
N LYS A 74 -7.53 2.99 -15.25
CA LYS A 74 -6.20 2.65 -14.73
C LYS A 74 -6.25 1.59 -13.64
N ILE A 75 -5.28 0.67 -13.71
CA ILE A 75 -5.01 -0.38 -12.74
C ILE A 75 -3.79 0.06 -11.93
N ILE A 76 -3.95 0.12 -10.62
CA ILE A 76 -2.94 0.60 -9.67
C ILE A 76 -2.45 -0.58 -8.84
N ILE A 77 -1.14 -0.78 -8.76
CA ILE A 77 -0.56 -1.85 -7.94
C ILE A 77 -0.25 -1.32 -6.54
N LYS A 78 -0.95 -1.85 -5.53
CA LYS A 78 -0.62 -1.64 -4.12
C LYS A 78 0.32 -2.74 -3.68
N SER A 79 1.55 -2.38 -3.31
CA SER A 79 2.53 -3.28 -2.70
C SER A 79 3.64 -2.50 -1.99
N LYS A 80 4.66 -3.20 -1.49
CA LYS A 80 5.88 -2.58 -0.97
C LYS A 80 6.73 -2.02 -2.11
N LYS A 81 7.43 -0.92 -1.85
CA LYS A 81 8.34 -0.28 -2.81
C LYS A 81 9.73 -0.13 -2.20
N LEU A 82 10.76 -0.41 -2.97
CA LEU A 82 12.14 -0.10 -2.64
C LEU A 82 12.39 1.42 -2.72
N PRO A 83 13.31 1.97 -1.92
CA PRO A 83 13.77 3.35 -2.09
C PRO A 83 14.36 3.56 -3.50
N PRO A 84 14.34 4.79 -4.05
CA PRO A 84 14.98 5.09 -5.31
C PRO A 84 16.48 4.76 -5.24
N CYS A 85 17.02 4.11 -6.28
CA CYS A 85 18.46 3.83 -6.35
C CYS A 85 19.24 5.14 -6.49
N PHE A 86 20.24 5.34 -5.63
CA PHE A 86 21.21 6.41 -5.82
C PHE A 86 22.33 5.95 -6.77
N PRO A 87 22.92 6.85 -7.59
CA PRO A 87 23.89 6.48 -8.63
C PRO A 87 25.13 5.70 -8.15
N ASN A 88 25.40 5.69 -6.85
CA ASN A 88 26.58 5.08 -6.24
C ASN A 88 26.33 3.71 -5.59
N GLU A 89 25.10 3.20 -5.60
CA GLU A 89 24.83 1.83 -5.19
C GLU A 89 24.91 0.93 -6.42
N ASN A 90 25.82 -0.05 -6.40
CA ASN A 90 25.92 -1.12 -7.40
C ASN A 90 24.51 -1.54 -7.86
N ASN A 91 24.27 -1.58 -9.18
CA ASN A 91 23.02 -1.98 -9.85
C ASN A 91 22.48 -3.33 -9.36
N LYS A 92 22.00 -3.41 -8.12
CA LYS A 92 21.39 -4.60 -7.56
C LYS A 92 19.96 -4.65 -8.09
N GLU A 93 19.66 -5.74 -8.80
CA GLU A 93 18.33 -6.03 -9.35
C GLU A 93 17.27 -6.28 -8.25
N TYR A 94 17.69 -6.37 -6.98
CA TYR A 94 16.81 -6.55 -5.83
C TYR A 94 17.29 -5.78 -4.59
N GLY A 95 16.37 -5.49 -3.67
CA GLY A 95 16.63 -4.91 -2.36
C GLY A 95 15.93 -5.67 -1.24
N GLU A 96 16.20 -5.32 0.02
CA GLU A 96 15.56 -5.95 1.18
C GLU A 96 14.43 -5.07 1.74
N ILE A 97 13.32 -5.71 2.06
CA ILE A 97 12.13 -5.11 2.68
C ILE A 97 11.78 -5.87 3.96
N ILE A 98 11.14 -5.20 4.91
CA ILE A 98 10.67 -5.81 6.15
C ILE A 98 9.29 -6.41 5.92
N ASP A 99 9.13 -7.71 6.20
CA ASP A 99 7.88 -8.46 5.97
C ASP A 99 6.74 -7.96 6.88
N ASP A 100 7.04 -7.73 8.17
CA ASP A 100 6.07 -7.39 9.22
C ASP A 100 5.47 -5.97 9.13
N ALA A 101 5.83 -5.18 8.10
CA ALA A 101 5.31 -3.83 7.89
C ALA A 101 3.99 -3.77 7.11
N ASP A 102 3.45 -4.91 6.66
CA ASP A 102 2.24 -4.94 5.83
C ASP A 102 0.94 -4.76 6.61
N CYS A 103 0.95 -4.89 7.93
CA CYS A 103 -0.25 -4.75 8.76
C CYS A 103 0.12 -4.28 10.17
N TYR A 104 -0.39 -3.13 10.59
CA TYR A 104 -0.26 -2.67 11.97
C TYR A 104 -1.10 -3.54 12.89
N GLU A 105 -0.44 -4.13 13.89
CA GLU A 105 -1.02 -5.02 14.89
C GLU A 105 -0.73 -4.47 16.28
N VAL A 106 -1.72 -4.57 17.16
CA VAL A 106 -1.59 -4.13 18.55
C VAL A 106 -0.98 -5.28 19.33
N THR A 107 0.34 -5.29 19.44
CA THR A 107 1.03 -6.30 20.25
C THR A 107 0.67 -6.12 21.73
N ARG A 108 -0.36 -6.82 22.21
CA ARG A 108 -0.56 -7.04 23.64
C ARG A 108 0.53 -8.01 24.14
N ARG A 109 1.69 -7.47 24.52
CA ARG A 109 2.48 -7.80 25.73
C ARG A 109 3.96 -7.41 25.59
N ARG A 110 4.35 -6.45 26.42
CA ARG A 110 5.70 -6.36 27.03
C ARG A 110 5.98 -7.66 27.81
N SER A 111 6.37 -8.74 27.13
CA SER A 111 7.06 -9.89 27.76
C SER A 111 7.37 -11.01 26.75
N ARG A 112 8.38 -10.79 25.91
CA ARG A 112 9.41 -11.79 25.58
C ARG A 112 10.55 -11.08 24.88
N LYS A 113 11.72 -11.08 25.52
CA LYS A 113 13.01 -10.99 24.85
C LYS A 113 13.15 -12.26 23.99
N GLU A 114 12.43 -12.31 22.88
CA GLU A 114 12.82 -13.13 21.75
C GLU A 114 13.39 -12.15 20.73
N SER A 115 14.57 -12.47 20.24
CA SER A 115 15.20 -11.78 19.13
C SER A 115 14.26 -11.80 17.92
N ASN A 116 13.35 -10.84 17.83
CA ASN A 116 12.58 -10.59 16.62
C ASN A 116 13.55 -10.02 15.58
N SER A 117 14.31 -10.91 14.93
CA SER A 117 14.85 -10.60 13.62
C SER A 117 13.64 -10.32 12.73
N LYS A 118 13.34 -9.03 12.53
CA LYS A 118 12.38 -8.58 11.52
C LYS A 118 12.65 -9.40 10.26
N LYS A 119 11.65 -10.13 9.76
CA LYS A 119 11.90 -11.00 8.60
C LYS A 119 12.18 -10.11 7.40
N HIS A 120 13.43 -10.12 6.94
CA HIS A 120 13.82 -9.42 5.72
C HIS A 120 13.46 -10.31 4.53
N ARG A 121 12.72 -9.75 3.57
CA ARG A 121 12.44 -10.37 2.28
C ARG A 121 13.13 -9.61 1.18
N LYS A 122 13.51 -10.32 0.12
CA LYS A 122 14.05 -9.70 -1.08
C LYS A 122 12.89 -9.29 -2.00
N LEU A 123 12.94 -8.06 -2.50
CA LEU A 123 12.01 -7.50 -3.47
C LEU A 123 12.78 -7.15 -4.74
N SER A 124 12.30 -7.56 -5.91
CA SER A 124 12.91 -7.22 -7.19
C SER A 124 12.64 -5.75 -7.52
N ARG A 125 13.62 -5.09 -8.14
CA ARG A 125 13.48 -3.71 -8.61
C ARG A 125 12.43 -3.61 -9.71
N ALA A 126 12.44 -4.56 -10.65
CA ALA A 126 11.46 -4.64 -11.73
C ALA A 126 10.01 -4.63 -11.22
N PHE A 127 9.70 -5.36 -10.14
CA PHE A 127 8.37 -5.32 -9.54
C PHE A 127 8.13 -4.03 -8.73
N SER A 128 9.11 -3.62 -7.92
CA SER A 128 9.02 -2.39 -7.12
C SER A 128 8.73 -1.15 -7.97
N ASP A 129 9.28 -1.08 -9.18
CA ASP A 129 9.10 0.06 -10.08
C ASP A 129 7.66 0.18 -10.60
N LEU A 130 6.86 -0.91 -10.59
CA LEU A 130 5.43 -0.89 -10.92
C LEU A 130 4.55 -0.26 -9.82
N VAL A 131 5.07 -0.13 -8.60
CA VAL A 131 4.32 0.43 -7.47
C VAL A 131 4.48 1.94 -7.46
N CYS A 132 3.52 2.66 -8.02
CA CYS A 132 3.59 4.13 -8.17
C CYS A 132 2.71 4.90 -7.18
N LEU A 133 1.60 4.31 -6.76
CA LEU A 133 0.64 4.88 -5.81
C LEU A 133 0.32 3.81 -4.76
N LEU A 134 -0.14 4.21 -3.58
CA LEU A 134 -0.51 3.31 -2.49
C LEU A 134 0.65 2.41 -2.07
N ARG A 135 1.83 3.00 -1.90
CA ARG A 135 3.01 2.29 -1.40
C ARG A 135 2.75 1.87 0.05
N SER A 136 2.90 0.58 0.38
CA SER A 136 2.77 0.13 1.77
C SER A 136 3.75 0.90 2.67
N ALA A 137 3.24 1.52 3.73
CA ALA A 137 4.04 2.14 4.78
C ALA A 137 3.67 1.55 6.15
N PRO A 138 4.66 1.32 7.04
CA PRO A 138 4.37 0.95 8.41
C PRO A 138 3.67 2.12 9.11
N PHE A 139 2.75 1.80 10.03
CA PHE A 139 2.15 2.77 10.92
C PHE A 139 2.79 2.64 12.30
N GLU A 140 3.20 3.76 12.89
CA GLU A 140 3.69 3.83 14.27
C GLU A 140 2.64 4.49 15.16
N ASP A 141 2.34 5.75 14.83
CA ASP A 141 1.29 6.56 15.46
C ASP A 141 0.84 7.67 14.49
N PHE A 142 -0.26 8.34 14.82
CA PHE A 142 -0.82 9.40 13.97
C PHE A 142 0.11 10.60 13.82
N ASN A 143 0.83 11.02 14.87
CA ASN A 143 1.71 12.18 14.82
C ASN A 143 2.90 11.92 13.88
N THR A 144 3.54 10.76 14.01
CA THR A 144 4.62 10.31 13.11
C THR A 144 4.11 10.25 11.67
N ALA A 145 2.92 9.69 11.45
CA ALA A 145 2.33 9.63 10.11
C ALA A 145 2.05 11.03 9.51
N PHE A 146 1.51 11.98 10.28
CA PHE A 146 1.26 13.33 9.77
C PHE A 146 2.54 14.09 9.38
N ASN A 147 3.66 13.79 10.05
CA ASN A 147 4.94 14.48 9.85
C ASN A 147 5.80 13.86 8.74
N GLU A 148 5.75 12.52 8.59
CA GLU A 148 6.68 11.76 7.76
C GLU A 148 6.01 11.03 6.57
N GLN A 149 4.76 10.58 6.73
CA GLN A 149 4.07 9.81 5.69
C GLN A 149 3.81 10.69 4.46
N GLN A 150 4.09 10.11 3.30
CA GLN A 150 3.78 10.71 2.00
C GLN A 150 2.35 10.36 1.60
N SER A 151 1.68 11.26 0.88
CA SER A 151 0.28 11.05 0.47
C SER A 151 0.07 9.84 -0.43
N ASP A 152 1.09 9.42 -1.17
CA ASP A 152 1.09 8.24 -2.02
C ASP A 152 1.33 6.93 -1.24
N GLN A 153 1.42 6.99 0.10
CA GLN A 153 1.55 5.84 0.98
C GLN A 153 0.23 5.45 1.61
N ILE A 154 0.06 4.15 1.84
CA ILE A 154 -1.10 3.55 2.48
C ILE A 154 -0.66 2.75 3.70
N CYS A 155 -1.39 2.91 4.81
CA CYS A 155 -1.23 2.04 5.98
C CYS A 155 -2.34 1.00 6.00
N THR A 156 -1.97 -0.23 6.34
CA THR A 156 -2.91 -1.33 6.53
C THR A 156 -2.97 -1.68 8.02
N PHE A 157 -4.16 -1.83 8.56
CA PHE A 157 -4.44 -2.08 9.97
C PHE A 157 -5.14 -3.43 10.12
N SER A 158 -4.76 -4.20 11.14
CA SER A 158 -5.51 -5.39 11.48
C SER A 158 -6.87 -4.99 12.03
N GLU A 159 -7.85 -5.88 11.92
CA GLU A 159 -9.19 -5.67 12.48
C GLU A 159 -9.15 -5.19 13.94
N ASN A 160 -8.35 -5.85 14.80
CA ASN A 160 -8.21 -5.49 16.20
C ASN A 160 -7.55 -4.12 16.38
N ALA A 161 -6.56 -3.81 15.56
CA ALA A 161 -5.85 -2.54 15.63
C ALA A 161 -6.72 -1.37 15.17
N GLY A 162 -7.37 -1.53 14.02
CA GLY A 162 -8.32 -0.56 13.47
C GLY A 162 -9.46 -0.29 14.43
N LEU A 163 -10.07 -1.34 15.02
CA LEU A 163 -11.19 -1.16 15.95
C LEU A 163 -10.76 -0.43 17.22
N ARG A 164 -9.56 -0.73 17.75
CA ARG A 164 -9.00 -0.01 18.88
C ARG A 164 -8.78 1.47 18.56
N LEU A 165 -8.13 1.80 17.45
CA LEU A 165 -7.91 3.19 17.05
C LEU A 165 -9.23 3.91 16.82
N ALA A 166 -10.20 3.26 16.18
CA ALA A 166 -11.53 3.83 15.96
C ALA A 166 -12.30 4.09 17.27
N THR A 167 -11.98 3.38 18.35
CA THR A 167 -12.63 3.55 19.66
C THR A 167 -11.87 4.52 20.56
N SER A 168 -10.54 4.44 20.59
CA SER A 168 -9.68 5.21 21.50
C SER A 168 -9.27 6.57 20.95
N ASP A 169 -9.04 6.66 19.64
CA ASP A 169 -8.37 7.78 18.96
C ASP A 169 -9.15 8.17 17.68
N ALA A 170 -10.48 8.21 17.79
CA ALA A 170 -11.39 8.33 16.65
C ALA A 170 -11.19 9.63 15.85
N GLU A 171 -10.97 10.75 16.55
CA GLU A 171 -10.80 12.06 15.93
C GLU A 171 -9.50 12.13 15.12
N GLU A 172 -8.40 11.62 15.67
CA GLU A 172 -7.12 11.50 15.00
C GLU A 172 -7.22 10.58 13.78
N PHE A 173 -7.95 9.47 13.89
CA PHE A 173 -8.14 8.55 12.77
C PHE A 173 -8.98 9.18 11.64
N ILE A 174 -10.04 9.92 11.99
CA ILE A 174 -10.81 10.73 11.03
C ILE A 174 -9.90 11.74 10.33
N ASN A 175 -9.08 12.46 11.09
CA ASN A 175 -8.16 13.44 10.53
C ASN A 175 -7.07 12.79 9.66
N TYR A 176 -6.61 11.59 10.02
CA TYR A 176 -5.67 10.81 9.23
C TYR A 176 -6.29 10.46 7.86
N ASN A 177 -7.52 9.95 7.86
CA ASN A 177 -8.23 9.53 6.66
C ASN A 177 -8.65 10.68 5.72
N LYS A 178 -8.60 11.93 6.18
CA LYS A 178 -8.73 13.11 5.29
C LYS A 178 -7.53 13.31 4.38
N ARG A 179 -6.35 12.80 4.76
CA ARG A 179 -5.07 13.04 4.06
C ARG A 179 -4.49 11.77 3.44
N PHE A 180 -4.66 10.64 4.11
CA PHE A 180 -4.08 9.36 3.71
C PHE A 180 -5.17 8.32 3.50
N ILE A 181 -4.86 7.31 2.70
CA ILE A 181 -5.71 6.13 2.57
C ILE A 181 -5.34 5.13 3.66
N SER A 182 -6.35 4.56 4.30
CA SER A 182 -6.22 3.42 5.20
C SER A 182 -6.92 2.19 4.64
N ARG A 183 -6.32 1.03 4.93
CA ARG A 183 -6.91 -0.29 4.68
C ARG A 183 -7.09 -1.03 5.99
N VAL A 184 -8.24 -1.63 6.21
CA VAL A 184 -8.46 -2.58 7.31
C VAL A 184 -8.58 -3.98 6.71
N THR A 185 -7.99 -4.98 7.34
CA THR A 185 -8.09 -6.38 6.89
C THR A 185 -8.70 -7.28 7.96
N PRO A 186 -9.52 -8.28 7.57
CA PRO A 186 -10.05 -9.27 8.50
C PRO A 186 -8.97 -10.00 9.28
N GLY A 187 -9.28 -10.29 10.55
CA GLY A 187 -8.42 -11.13 11.38
C GLY A 187 -8.26 -12.53 10.80
N THR A 188 -7.07 -13.10 10.90
CA THR A 188 -6.74 -14.44 10.41
C THR A 188 -7.53 -15.57 11.10
N TRP A 189 -8.15 -15.29 12.25
CA TRP A 189 -9.02 -16.23 12.97
C TRP A 189 -10.39 -16.44 12.30
N ARG A 190 -10.75 -15.63 11.30
CA ARG A 190 -11.99 -15.76 10.52
C ARG A 190 -11.86 -16.85 9.46
N VAL A 191 -11.66 -18.09 9.91
CA VAL A 191 -11.48 -19.28 9.04
C VAL A 191 -12.73 -19.62 8.22
N ASP A 192 -13.89 -19.11 8.65
CA ASP A 192 -15.18 -19.23 7.96
C ASP A 192 -15.41 -18.14 6.90
N SER A 193 -14.41 -17.27 6.66
CA SER A 193 -14.53 -16.09 5.79
C SER A 193 -15.66 -15.13 6.20
N SER A 194 -16.01 -15.09 7.49
CA SER A 194 -16.92 -14.09 8.03
C SER A 194 -16.39 -12.68 7.80
N ASN A 195 -17.29 -11.74 7.47
CA ASN A 195 -16.93 -10.35 7.25
C ASN A 195 -16.88 -9.56 8.56
N LEU A 196 -16.04 -8.53 8.59
CA LEU A 196 -16.14 -7.44 9.57
C LEU A 196 -17.42 -6.63 9.31
N ASN A 197 -17.86 -5.91 10.34
CA ASN A 197 -18.81 -4.82 10.15
C ASN A 197 -18.07 -3.61 9.55
N PRO A 198 -18.36 -3.20 8.29
CA PRO A 198 -17.66 -2.09 7.66
C PRO A 198 -18.02 -0.73 8.28
N GLN A 199 -19.18 -0.62 8.94
CA GLN A 199 -19.67 0.65 9.47
C GLN A 199 -18.73 1.23 10.54
N ASP A 200 -18.12 0.37 11.36
CA ASP A 200 -17.20 0.79 12.42
C ASP A 200 -15.98 1.53 11.85
N PHE A 201 -15.54 1.15 10.65
CA PHE A 201 -14.39 1.74 9.96
C PHE A 201 -14.80 2.91 9.04
N TRP A 202 -15.98 2.84 8.41
CA TRP A 202 -16.51 3.96 7.63
C TRP A 202 -16.82 5.18 8.49
N ASN A 203 -17.25 4.99 9.74
CA ASN A 203 -17.48 6.07 10.70
C ASN A 203 -16.23 6.91 10.97
N VAL A 204 -15.04 6.30 10.86
CA VAL A 204 -13.75 6.99 11.00
C VAL A 204 -13.09 7.33 9.65
N GLY A 205 -13.81 7.13 8.54
CA GLY A 205 -13.36 7.50 7.20
C GLY A 205 -12.42 6.51 6.51
N CYS A 206 -12.30 5.28 6.99
CA CYS A 206 -11.48 4.26 6.30
C CYS A 206 -12.06 3.96 4.91
N GLN A 207 -11.20 3.97 3.89
CA GLN A 207 -11.63 3.87 2.49
C GLN A 207 -11.59 2.42 1.97
N MET A 208 -10.71 1.58 2.53
CA MET A 208 -10.57 0.19 2.13
C MET A 208 -10.81 -0.74 3.32
N GLY A 209 -11.74 -1.69 3.18
CA GLY A 209 -12.07 -2.73 4.17
C GLY A 209 -12.23 -4.08 3.52
#